data_AF-A0A7R8H8Z4-F1
#
_entry.id   AF-A0A7R8H8Z4-F1
#
_cell.length_a   1.000
_cell.length_b   1.000
_cell.length_c   1.000
_cell.angle_alpha   90.00
_cell.angle_beta   90.00
_cell.angle_gamma   90.00
#
_symmetry.space_group_name_H-M   'P 1'
#
loop_
_entity.id
_entity.type
_entity.pdbx_description
1 polymer ?
#
loop_
_entity_poly.entity_id
_entity_poly.type
_entity_poly.pdbx_seq_one_letter_code
_entity_poly.pdbx_strand_id
1 'polypeptide(L)'
;MWNESKKEILTIEFDDWKVIEDLLEVFGAMYSIIVEVSSEKKVTASKIVPLSKLLLIRYRNLRVDSRFSEESSVGKLVRDMLINMEKRLLTTENNATLYRYTMFDPRFRDFEKTFCNMNHVEINKIEFLAECKKKKTLNPPHPQLTHSRKSMRS
;
A
#
# COMPACT_ATOMS: atom_id res chain seq x y z
N MET A 1 -1.63 2.96 59.42
CA MET A 1 -2.84 2.86 58.58
C MET A 1 -2.40 3.02 57.14
N TRP A 2 -2.21 1.91 56.43
CA TRP A 2 -2.00 1.94 54.99
C TRP A 2 -3.38 2.06 54.35
N ASN A 3 -3.63 3.17 53.66
CA ASN A 3 -4.81 3.31 52.82
C ASN A 3 -4.66 2.30 51.68
N GLU A 4 -5.40 1.20 51.75
CA GLU A 4 -5.62 0.34 50.60
C GLU A 4 -6.31 1.20 49.54
N SER A 5 -5.52 1.72 48.59
CA SER A 5 -6.03 2.25 47.33
C SER A 5 -6.94 1.18 46.75
N LYS A 6 -8.26 1.45 46.79
CA LYS A 6 -9.27 0.67 46.09
C LYS A 6 -8.75 0.41 44.68
N LYS A 7 -8.37 -0.84 44.42
CA LYS A 7 -8.20 -1.33 43.06
C LYS A 7 -9.60 -1.25 42.46
N GLU A 8 -9.90 -0.16 41.75
CA GLU A 8 -11.07 -0.11 40.88
C GLU A 8 -10.86 -1.19 39.83
N ILE A 9 -11.43 -2.36 40.08
CA ILE A 9 -11.58 -3.38 39.07
C ILE A 9 -12.61 -2.79 38.11
N LEU A 10 -12.13 -2.25 37.00
CA LEU A 10 -12.97 -1.88 35.85
C LEU A 10 -13.68 -3.15 35.38
N THR A 11 -14.90 -3.35 35.84
CA THR A 11 -15.79 -4.37 35.31
C THR A 11 -16.28 -3.89 33.96
N ILE A 12 -15.68 -4.42 32.90
CA ILE A 12 -16.12 -4.23 31.51
C ILE A 12 -17.40 -5.05 31.33
N GLU A 13 -18.47 -4.41 30.88
CA GLU A 13 -19.72 -5.11 30.58
C GLU A 13 -19.54 -5.98 29.33
N PHE A 14 -20.36 -7.03 29.17
CA PHE A 14 -20.23 -7.95 28.02
C PHE A 14 -20.35 -7.22 26.68
N ASP A 15 -21.21 -6.20 26.60
CA ASP A 15 -21.40 -5.40 25.40
C ASP A 15 -20.16 -4.55 25.09
N ASP A 16 -19.47 -4.03 26.10
CA ASP A 16 -18.20 -3.32 25.94
C ASP A 16 -17.11 -4.25 25.41
N TRP A 17 -17.09 -5.51 25.87
CA TRP A 17 -16.14 -6.51 25.38
C TRP A 17 -16.31 -6.77 23.89
N LYS A 18 -17.57 -6.89 23.43
CA LYS A 18 -17.88 -7.06 22.01
C LYS A 18 -17.43 -5.86 21.17
N VAL A 19 -17.65 -4.64 21.67
CA VAL A 19 -17.17 -3.42 21.01
C VAL A 19 -15.64 -3.44 20.89
N ILE A 20 -14.92 -3.88 21.93
CA ILE A 20 -13.46 -4.02 21.90
C ILE A 20 -13.03 -5.03 20.83
N GLU A 21 -13.66 -6.21 20.77
CA GLU A 21 -13.36 -7.23 19.75
C GLU A 21 -13.57 -6.69 18.33
N ASP A 22 -14.69 -6.00 18.10
CA ASP A 22 -15.02 -5.37 16.82
C ASP A 22 -13.97 -4.28 16.45
N LEU A 23 -13.53 -3.47 17.42
CA LEU A 23 -12.48 -2.47 17.22
C LEU A 23 -11.12 -3.11 16.89
N LEU A 24 -10.77 -4.22 17.53
CA LEU A 24 -9.55 -4.97 17.22
C LEU A 24 -9.57 -5.49 15.79
N GLU A 25 -10.73 -5.95 15.29
CA GLU A 25 -10.87 -6.37 13.91
C GLU A 25 -10.69 -5.21 12.92
N VAL A 26 -11.27 -4.03 13.23
CA VAL A 26 -11.15 -2.82 12.40
C VAL A 26 -9.70 -2.33 12.35
N PHE A 27 -9.02 -2.26 13.50
CA PHE A 27 -7.67 -1.72 13.59
C PHE A 27 -6.59 -2.73 13.20
N GLY A 28 -6.82 -4.04 13.30
CA GLY A 28 -5.81 -5.07 13.04
C GLY A 28 -5.20 -5.00 11.64
N ALA A 29 -6.01 -4.73 10.61
CA ALA A 29 -5.53 -4.56 9.24
C ALA A 29 -4.63 -3.32 9.09
N MET A 30 -5.00 -2.22 9.74
CA MET A 30 -4.21 -0.99 9.74
C MET A 30 -2.89 -1.19 10.48
N TYR A 31 -2.93 -1.82 11.67
CA TYR A 31 -1.75 -2.14 12.45
C TYR A 31 -0.74 -2.96 11.64
N SER A 32 -1.21 -4.02 10.95
CA SER A 32 -0.35 -4.86 10.12
C SER A 32 0.38 -4.08 9.02
N ILE A 33 -0.34 -3.15 8.36
CA ILE A 33 0.25 -2.29 7.33
C ILE A 33 1.21 -1.26 7.93
N ILE A 34 0.87 -0.66 9.06
CA ILE A 34 1.75 0.28 9.76
C ILE A 34 3.04 -0.42 10.14
N VAL A 35 2.98 -1.61 10.74
CA VAL A 35 4.18 -2.39 11.10
C VAL A 35 5.02 -2.68 9.86
N GLU A 36 4.41 -3.13 8.76
CA GLU A 36 5.13 -3.39 7.51
C GLU A 36 5.81 -2.14 6.95
N VAL A 37 5.09 -1.01 6.88
CA VAL A 37 5.58 0.26 6.34
C VAL A 37 6.55 0.97 7.30
N SER A 38 6.47 0.72 8.60
CA SER A 38 7.35 1.31 9.61
C SER A 38 8.53 0.41 9.97
N SER A 39 8.56 -0.84 9.52
CA SER A 39 9.69 -1.73 9.73
C SER A 39 10.85 -1.36 8.79
N GLU A 40 11.99 -0.93 9.34
CA GLU A 40 13.23 -0.73 8.58
C GLU A 40 14.02 -2.04 8.50
N LYS A 41 14.43 -2.51 7.31
CA LYS A 41 15.65 -2.04 6.62
C LYS A 41 15.48 -1.58 5.17
N LYS A 42 14.38 -1.91 4.48
CA LYS A 42 14.02 -1.41 3.13
C LYS A 42 12.53 -1.59 2.88
N VAL A 43 11.71 -0.62 3.28
CA VAL A 43 10.35 -0.51 2.74
C VAL A 43 10.50 -0.29 1.24
N THR A 44 10.18 -1.32 0.45
CA THR A 44 10.23 -1.17 -1.01
C THR A 44 9.04 -0.29 -1.39
N ALA A 45 9.30 0.87 -1.99
CA ALA A 45 8.25 1.79 -2.45
C ALA A 45 7.19 1.09 -3.33
N SER A 46 7.55 -0.04 -3.95
CA SER A 46 6.68 -0.94 -4.69
C SER A 46 5.55 -1.59 -3.88
N LYS A 47 5.65 -1.65 -2.55
CA LYS A 47 4.60 -2.20 -1.66
C LYS A 47 3.49 -1.21 -1.36
N ILE A 48 3.74 0.09 -1.53
CA ILE A 48 2.82 1.14 -1.08
C ILE A 48 1.49 1.07 -1.83
N VAL A 49 1.51 1.02 -3.16
CA VAL A 49 0.28 0.93 -3.97
C VAL A 49 -0.51 -0.34 -3.65
N PRO A 50 0.12 -1.54 -3.59
CA PRO A 50 -0.58 -2.76 -3.16
C PRO A 50 -1.21 -2.69 -1.77
N LEU A 51 -0.45 -2.25 -0.76
CA LEU A 51 -0.95 -2.17 0.61
C LEU A 51 -2.09 -1.16 0.75
N SER A 52 -2.01 -0.01 0.08
CA SER A 52 -3.10 0.97 0.03
C SER A 52 -4.39 0.40 -0.55
N LYS A 53 -4.30 -0.36 -1.66
CA LYS A 53 -5.46 -1.00 -2.28
C LYS A 53 -6.05 -2.11 -1.41
N LEU A 54 -5.20 -2.95 -0.81
CA LEU A 54 -5.65 -4.02 0.10
C LEU A 54 -6.38 -3.46 1.31
N LEU A 55 -5.88 -2.35 1.88
CA LEU A 55 -6.53 -1.68 3.00
C LEU A 55 -7.91 -1.15 2.61
N LEU A 56 -8.02 -0.50 1.45
CA LEU A 56 -9.31 -0.01 0.93
C LEU A 56 -10.31 -1.14 0.70
N ILE A 57 -9.86 -2.26 0.12
CA ILE A 57 -10.70 -3.45 -0.06
C ILE A 57 -11.19 -3.98 1.29
N ARG A 58 -10.30 -4.07 2.28
CA ARG A 58 -10.66 -4.55 3.62
C ARG A 58 -11.73 -3.66 4.26
N TYR A 59 -11.59 -2.34 4.19
CA TYR A 59 -12.57 -1.41 4.78
C TYR A 59 -13.89 -1.36 4.02
N ARG A 60 -13.88 -1.55 2.69
CA ARG A 60 -15.11 -1.75 1.91
C ARG A 60 -15.83 -3.03 2.31
N ASN A 61 -15.11 -4.12 2.55
CA ASN A 61 -15.68 -5.38 3.02
C ASN A 61 -16.24 -5.25 4.44
N LEU A 62 -15.55 -4.54 5.34
CA LEU A 62 -16.05 -4.24 6.68
C LEU A 62 -17.35 -3.43 6.64
N ARG A 63 -17.46 -2.48 5.70
CA ARG A 63 -18.66 -1.63 5.56
C ARG A 63 -19.91 -2.42 5.16
N VAL A 64 -19.77 -3.50 4.38
CA VAL A 64 -20.91 -4.33 3.93
C VAL A 64 -21.20 -5.50 4.87
N ASP A 65 -20.34 -5.74 5.86
CA ASP A 65 -20.55 -6.77 6.88
C ASP A 65 -21.62 -6.30 7.87
N SER A 66 -22.63 -7.13 8.07
CA SER A 66 -23.79 -6.84 8.93
C SER A 66 -23.42 -6.55 10.39
N ARG A 67 -22.25 -6.98 10.86
CA ARG A 67 -21.74 -6.67 12.21
C ARG A 67 -21.44 -5.18 12.38
N PHE A 68 -21.14 -4.48 11.29
CA PHE A 68 -20.76 -3.06 11.29
C PHE A 68 -21.85 -2.18 10.67
N SER A 69 -23.12 -2.36 11.06
CA SER A 69 -24.22 -1.49 10.62
C SER A 69 -23.89 0.00 10.86
N GLU A 70 -24.25 0.87 9.91
CA GLU A 70 -24.01 2.33 9.98
C GLU A 70 -24.70 3.01 11.18
N GLU A 71 -25.64 2.32 11.83
CA GLU A 71 -26.31 2.79 13.05
C GLU A 71 -25.44 2.60 14.30
N SER A 72 -24.56 1.59 14.30
CA SER A 72 -23.66 1.25 15.40
C SER A 72 -22.47 2.23 15.50
N SER A 73 -21.93 2.42 16.72
CA SER A 73 -20.76 3.27 16.93
C SER A 73 -19.54 2.80 16.14
N VAL A 74 -19.30 1.49 16.08
CA VAL A 74 -18.18 0.91 15.31
C VAL A 74 -18.43 1.01 13.80
N GLY A 75 -19.65 0.80 13.33
CA GLY A 75 -19.99 0.98 11.91
C GLY A 75 -19.84 2.43 11.44
N LYS A 76 -20.18 3.42 12.28
CA LYS A 76 -19.89 4.84 12.00
C LYS A 76 -18.39 5.09 11.86
N LEU A 77 -17.59 4.52 12.77
CA LEU A 77 -16.12 4.60 12.69
C LEU A 77 -15.60 3.98 11.39
N VAL A 78 -16.07 2.78 11.00
CA VAL A 78 -15.67 2.11 9.75
C VAL A 78 -15.97 2.98 8.54
N ARG A 79 -17.16 3.58 8.49
CA ARG A 79 -17.56 4.50 7.41
C ARG A 79 -16.63 5.72 7.35
N ASP A 80 -16.41 6.38 8.48
CA ASP A 80 -15.60 7.60 8.54
C ASP A 80 -14.13 7.30 8.21
N MET A 81 -13.61 6.15 8.64
CA MET A 81 -12.28 5.67 8.26
C MET A 81 -12.20 5.39 6.76
N LEU A 82 -13.18 4.71 6.17
CA LEU A 82 -13.21 4.42 4.74
C LEU A 82 -13.20 5.72 3.91
N ILE A 83 -14.02 6.71 4.26
CA ILE A 83 -14.06 8.02 3.58
C ILE A 83 -12.68 8.68 3.61
N ASN A 84 -12.04 8.71 4.78
CA ASN A 84 -10.71 9.30 4.93
C ASN A 84 -9.62 8.52 4.20
N MET A 85 -9.72 7.18 4.17
CA MET A 85 -8.82 6.34 3.42
C MET A 85 -8.99 6.53 1.92
N GLU A 86 -10.21 6.58 1.39
CA GLU A 86 -10.44 6.81 -0.04
C GLU A 86 -9.88 8.16 -0.47
N LYS A 87 -10.08 9.21 0.34
CA LYS A 87 -9.51 10.53 0.06
C LYS A 87 -7.97 10.53 -0.04
N ARG A 88 -7.29 9.71 0.77
CA ARG A 88 -5.82 9.72 0.90
C ARG A 88 -5.10 8.64 0.08
N LEU A 89 -5.72 7.47 -0.06
CA LEU A 89 -5.11 6.24 -0.58
C LEU A 89 -5.58 5.88 -1.99
N LEU A 90 -6.76 6.36 -2.42
CA LEU A 90 -7.24 6.09 -3.78
C LEU A 90 -6.33 6.72 -4.84
N THR A 91 -5.75 7.88 -4.51
CA THR A 91 -4.86 8.64 -5.39
C THR A 91 -3.41 8.15 -5.37
N THR A 92 -3.07 7.16 -4.54
CA THR A 92 -1.70 6.65 -4.43
C THR A 92 -1.21 6.03 -5.74
N GLU A 93 -2.11 5.48 -6.55
CA GLU A 93 -1.78 4.98 -7.90
C GLU A 93 -1.51 6.09 -8.93
N ASN A 94 -1.96 7.32 -8.65
CA ASN A 94 -1.67 8.49 -9.51
C ASN A 94 -0.25 9.02 -9.28
N ASN A 95 0.42 8.58 -8.22
CA ASN A 95 1.83 8.88 -8.02
C ASN A 95 2.66 8.00 -8.96
N ALA A 96 3.07 8.59 -10.09
CA ALA A 96 3.84 7.91 -11.13
C ALA A 96 5.09 7.18 -10.58
N THR A 97 5.75 7.74 -9.58
CA THR A 97 6.93 7.14 -8.95
C THR A 97 6.59 5.86 -8.21
N LEU A 98 5.60 5.90 -7.32
CA LEU A 98 5.15 4.71 -6.57
C LEU A 98 4.57 3.64 -7.49
N TYR A 99 3.81 4.09 -8.49
CA TYR A 99 3.25 3.21 -9.51
C TYR A 99 4.35 2.50 -10.30
N ARG A 100 5.36 3.22 -10.80
CA ARG A 100 6.51 2.63 -11.51
C ARG A 100 7.29 1.65 -10.63
N TYR A 101 7.57 2.00 -9.38
CA TYR A 101 8.23 1.07 -8.46
C TYR A 101 7.43 -0.22 -8.28
N THR A 102 6.10 -0.12 -8.19
CA THR A 102 5.20 -1.28 -8.10
C THR A 102 5.23 -2.10 -9.39
N MET A 103 5.12 -1.45 -10.54
CA MET A 103 5.09 -2.10 -11.86
C MET A 103 6.39 -2.87 -12.17
N PHE A 104 7.54 -2.32 -11.79
CA PHE A 104 8.83 -2.97 -12.04
C PHE A 104 9.23 -4.00 -10.97
N ASP A 105 8.42 -4.17 -9.93
CA ASP A 105 8.64 -5.20 -8.93
C ASP A 105 8.04 -6.52 -9.39
N PRO A 106 8.85 -7.58 -9.61
CA PRO A 106 8.37 -8.85 -10.13
C PRO A 106 7.33 -9.52 -9.21
N ARG A 107 7.30 -9.20 -7.91
CA ARG A 107 6.31 -9.72 -6.96
C ARG A 107 4.89 -9.25 -7.28
N PHE A 108 4.75 -8.15 -7.99
CA PHE A 108 3.46 -7.51 -8.29
C PHE A 108 3.10 -7.55 -9.78
N ARG A 109 3.73 -8.44 -10.56
CA ARG A 109 3.49 -8.56 -12.01
C ARG A 109 2.01 -8.77 -12.36
N ASP A 110 1.30 -9.58 -11.58
CA ASP A 110 -0.12 -9.84 -11.80
C ASP A 110 -1.04 -8.89 -11.01
N PHE A 111 -0.49 -8.13 -10.05
CA PHE A 111 -1.24 -7.13 -9.29
C PHE A 111 -1.82 -6.05 -10.19
N GLU A 112 -1.08 -5.64 -11.23
CA GLU A 112 -1.52 -4.66 -12.23
C GLU A 112 -2.83 -5.08 -12.90
N LYS A 113 -2.96 -6.36 -13.26
CA LYS A 113 -4.13 -6.89 -13.96
C LYS A 113 -5.37 -6.99 -13.07
N THR A 114 -5.17 -7.12 -11.76
CA THR A 114 -6.26 -7.41 -10.82
C THR A 114 -6.72 -6.18 -10.05
N PHE A 115 -5.83 -5.22 -9.76
CA PHE A 115 -6.10 -4.17 -8.78
C PHE A 115 -5.80 -2.73 -9.25
N CYS A 116 -5.16 -2.54 -10.40
CA CYS A 116 -4.84 -1.21 -10.93
C CYS A 116 -5.84 -0.77 -12.00
N ASN A 117 -6.07 0.54 -12.10
CA ASN A 117 -6.81 1.11 -13.22
C ASN A 117 -5.98 1.04 -14.50
N MET A 118 -6.41 0.24 -15.48
CA MET A 118 -5.73 0.00 -16.76
C MET A 118 -5.39 1.29 -17.53
N ASN A 119 -6.19 2.36 -17.41
CA ASN A 119 -5.88 3.63 -18.06
C ASN A 119 -4.62 4.28 -17.45
N HIS A 120 -4.47 4.23 -16.13
CA HIS A 120 -3.27 4.75 -15.45
C HIS A 120 -2.04 3.90 -15.73
N VAL A 121 -2.23 2.59 -15.90
CA VAL A 121 -1.17 1.67 -16.33
C VAL A 121 -0.60 2.11 -17.67
N GLU A 122 -1.46 2.31 -18.67
CA GLU A 122 -1.05 2.65 -20.03
C GLU A 122 -0.37 4.01 -20.11
N ILE A 123 -0.93 5.03 -19.44
CA ILE A 123 -0.33 6.38 -19.38
C ILE A 123 1.09 6.31 -18.80
N ASN A 124 1.26 5.66 -17.65
CA ASN A 124 2.57 5.55 -17.01
C ASN A 124 3.59 4.79 -17.86
N LYS A 125 3.16 3.75 -18.58
CA LYS A 125 4.01 3.02 -19.54
C LYS A 125 4.50 3.94 -20.66
N ILE A 126 3.60 4.73 -21.24
CA ILE A 126 3.94 5.67 -22.32
C ILE A 126 4.94 6.73 -21.83
N GLU A 127 4.67 7.35 -20.68
CA GLU A 127 5.54 8.37 -20.09
C GLU A 127 6.93 7.82 -19.78
N PHE A 128 7.01 6.62 -19.20
CA PHE A 128 8.28 5.98 -18.90
C PHE A 128 9.09 5.68 -20.16
N LEU A 129 8.44 5.18 -21.22
CA LEU A 129 9.10 4.93 -22.50
C LEU A 129 9.60 6.23 -23.15
N ALA A 130 8.84 7.32 -23.06
CA ALA A 130 9.25 8.63 -23.52
C ALA A 130 10.49 9.13 -22.75
N GLU A 131 10.51 8.96 -21.43
CA GLU A 131 11.65 9.32 -20.58
C GLU A 131 12.91 8.51 -20.92
N CYS A 132 12.76 7.20 -21.14
CA CYS A 132 13.86 6.33 -21.57
C CYS A 132 14.45 6.75 -22.92
N LYS A 133 13.58 7.11 -23.88
CA LYS A 133 14.01 7.62 -25.20
C LYS A 133 14.78 8.93 -25.06
N LYS A 134 14.28 9.87 -24.24
CA LYS A 134 14.94 11.15 -23.97
C LYS A 134 16.32 10.98 -23.32
N LYS A 135 16.47 10.03 -22.39
CA LYS A 135 17.78 9.73 -21.76
C LYS A 135 18.78 9.10 -22.75
N LYS A 136 18.32 8.24 -23.67
CA LYS A 136 19.17 7.67 -24.73
C LYS A 136 19.67 8.70 -25.74
N THR A 137 18.89 9.76 -26.01
CA THR A 137 19.31 10.85 -26.90
C THR A 137 20.29 11.83 -26.23
N LEU A 138 20.22 11.96 -24.90
CA LEU A 138 21.14 12.81 -24.12
C LEU A 138 22.47 12.12 -23.79
N ASN A 139 22.47 10.79 -23.63
CA ASN A 139 23.66 9.95 -23.47
C ASN A 139 23.72 8.95 -24.62
N PRO A 140 24.28 9.32 -25.78
CA PRO A 140 24.47 8.36 -26.87
C PRO A 140 25.34 7.19 -26.37
N PRO A 141 25.10 5.96 -26.87
CA PRO A 141 25.94 4.82 -26.50
C PRO A 141 27.40 5.17 -26.76
N HIS A 142 28.25 5.03 -25.75
CA HIS A 142 29.69 5.15 -25.95
C HIS A 142 30.11 4.23 -27.11
N PRO A 143 30.91 4.72 -28.07
CA PRO A 143 31.35 3.89 -29.19
C PRO A 143 32.01 2.63 -28.61
N GLN A 144 31.46 1.48 -28.97
CA GLN A 144 32.07 0.20 -28.61
C GLN A 144 33.47 0.21 -29.22
N LEU A 145 34.51 0.12 -28.37
CA LEU A 145 35.88 -0.12 -28.81
C LEU A 145 35.88 -1.42 -29.59
N THR A 146 35.91 -1.31 -30.92
CA THR A 146 36.11 -2.45 -31.80
C THR A 146 37.54 -2.94 -31.57
N HIS A 147 37.69 -3.95 -30.70
CA HIS A 147 38.94 -4.71 -30.66
C HIS A 147 39.06 -5.50 -31.96
N SER A 148 39.60 -4.84 -32.99
CA SER A 148 40.18 -5.48 -34.16
C SER A 148 41.34 -6.32 -33.67
N ARG A 149 41.09 -7.62 -33.43
CA ARG A 149 42.15 -8.62 -33.27
C ARG A 149 42.88 -8.71 -34.60
N LYS A 150 43.95 -7.92 -34.77
CA LYS A 150 44.97 -8.19 -35.78
C LYS A 150 45.56 -9.56 -35.45
N SER A 151 45.14 -10.57 -36.21
CA SER A 151 45.77 -11.88 -36.31
C SER A 151 47.21 -11.68 -36.81
N MET A 152 48.19 -11.65 -35.90
CA MET A 152 49.57 -11.96 -36.25
C MET A 152 49.65 -13.47 -36.43
N ARG A 153 49.68 -13.93 -37.68
CA ARG A 153 50.24 -15.24 -38.03
C ARG A 153 51.75 -15.06 -38.14
N SER A 154 52.47 -15.74 -37.26
CA SER A 154 53.89 -16.05 -37.39
C SER A 154 54.05 -17.25 -38.33
#